data_AF-A0A7W0FR73-F1
#
_entry.id   AF-A0A7W0FR73-F1
#
_cell.length_a   1.000
_cell.length_b   1.000
_cell.length_c   1.000
_cell.angle_alpha   90.00
_cell.angle_beta   90.00
_cell.angle_gamma   90.00
#
_symmetry.space_group_name_H-M   'P 1'
#
loop_
_entity.id
_entity.type
_entity.pdbx_description
1 polymer ?
#
loop_
_entity_poly.entity_id
_entity_poly.type
_entity_poly.pdbx_seq_one_letter_code
_entity_poly.pdbx_strand_id
1 'polypeptide(L)'
;IAGALPLVVFVAAVAMLDAERGAADANIESFGDAAWWAVTTMTTVGYGDRFPVTTEGRLIASALMLAGIALLGVVTAALASWFVERIGDRGGGRGTNRSTGAWPRSGGSCVA
;
A
#
# COMPACT_ATOMS: atom_id res chain seq x y z
N ILE A 1 1.11 5.00 3.54
CA ILE A 1 2.08 4.46 2.56
C ILE A 1 3.37 5.27 2.54
N ALA A 2 3.31 6.62 2.41
CA ALA A 2 4.49 7.48 2.25
C ALA A 2 5.59 7.32 3.33
N GLY A 3 5.24 7.11 4.60
CA GLY A 3 6.23 6.89 5.67
C GLY A 3 6.66 5.43 5.88
N ALA A 4 5.81 4.47 5.49
CA ALA A 4 6.08 3.05 5.72
C ALA A 4 7.19 2.51 4.80
N LEU A 5 7.24 3.00 3.55
CA LEU A 5 8.26 2.62 2.57
C LEU A 5 9.69 2.96 3.01
N PRO A 6 10.02 4.23 3.31
CA PRO A 6 11.37 4.58 3.74
C PRO A 6 11.72 3.93 5.09
N LEU A 7 10.75 3.69 5.97
CA LEU A 7 10.96 2.98 7.23
C LEU A 7 11.37 1.51 7.00
N VAL A 8 10.65 0.79 6.13
CA VAL A 8 10.97 -0.61 5.80
C VAL A 8 12.35 -0.70 5.14
N VAL A 9 12.66 0.20 4.20
CA VAL A 9 13.99 0.27 3.56
C VAL A 9 15.08 0.56 4.59
N PHE A 10 14.86 1.50 5.51
CA PHE A 10 15.83 1.84 6.55
C PHE A 10 16.10 0.65 7.48
N VAL A 11 15.06 -0.01 7.98
CA VAL A 11 15.19 -1.18 8.85
C VAL A 11 15.89 -2.33 8.12
N ALA A 12 15.52 -2.60 6.87
CA ALA A 12 16.15 -3.62 6.06
C ALA A 12 17.63 -3.31 5.78
N ALA A 13 17.97 -2.05 5.50
CA ALA A 13 19.35 -1.63 5.26
C ALA A 13 20.22 -1.78 6.52
N VAL A 14 19.71 -1.41 7.70
CA VAL A 14 20.44 -1.60 8.96
C VAL A 14 20.61 -3.07 9.29
N ALA A 15 19.53 -3.87 9.20
CA ALA A 15 19.58 -5.30 9.49
C ALA A 15 20.52 -6.04 8.53
N MET A 16 20.49 -5.68 7.25
CA MET A 16 21.34 -6.27 6.22
C MET A 16 22.81 -5.90 6.41
N LEU A 17 23.10 -4.63 6.74
CA LEU A 17 24.46 -4.18 7.05
C LEU A 17 25.01 -4.87 8.30
N ASP A 18 24.17 -5.10 9.31
CA ASP A 18 24.58 -5.83 10.51
C ASP A 18 24.88 -7.31 10.23
N ALA A 19 24.01 -7.96 9.44
CA ALA A 19 24.20 -9.36 9.04
C ALA A 19 25.45 -9.59 8.16
N GLU A 20 25.78 -8.64 7.27
CA GLU A 20 26.92 -8.77 6.35
C GLU A 20 28.26 -8.26 6.92
N ARG A 21 28.26 -7.45 7.98
CA ARG A 21 29.49 -6.86 8.59
C ARG A 21 30.56 -7.87 9.00
N GLY A 22 30.20 -9.14 9.18
CA GLY A 22 31.11 -10.22 9.57
C GLY A 22 31.56 -11.15 8.45
N ALA A 23 31.10 -10.96 7.20
CA ALA A 23 31.39 -11.87 6.09
C ALA A 23 32.58 -11.41 5.25
N ALA A 24 33.51 -12.32 4.97
CA ALA A 24 34.72 -12.03 4.17
C ALA A 24 34.41 -11.76 2.67
N ASP A 25 33.26 -12.22 2.17
CA ASP A 25 32.76 -11.99 0.80
C ASP A 25 31.61 -10.96 0.76
N ALA A 26 31.50 -10.09 1.79
CA ALA A 26 30.43 -9.11 1.87
C ALA A 26 30.51 -8.10 0.73
N ASN A 27 29.52 -8.12 -0.16
CA ASN A 27 29.43 -7.16 -1.28
C ASN A 27 28.73 -5.85 -0.87
N ILE A 28 28.28 -5.75 0.39
CA ILE A 28 27.60 -4.59 0.98
C ILE A 28 28.48 -3.98 2.08
N GLU A 29 29.30 -2.99 1.71
CA GLU A 29 30.27 -2.40 2.64
C GLU A 29 29.80 -1.09 3.27
N SER A 30 28.80 -0.42 2.69
CA SER A 30 28.28 0.85 3.19
C SER A 30 26.76 0.85 3.41
N PHE A 31 26.29 1.77 4.24
CA PHE A 31 24.85 1.98 4.45
C PHE A 31 24.13 2.37 3.16
N GLY A 32 24.77 3.17 2.29
CA GLY A 32 24.20 3.56 1.01
C GLY A 32 23.96 2.37 0.09
N ASP A 33 24.87 1.40 0.12
CA ASP A 33 24.79 0.16 -0.65
C ASP A 33 23.68 -0.76 -0.15
N ALA A 34 23.53 -0.87 1.17
CA ALA A 34 22.46 -1.62 1.80
C ALA A 34 21.08 -1.00 1.51
N ALA A 35 21.00 0.33 1.54
CA ALA A 35 19.77 1.07 1.20
C ALA A 35 19.41 0.91 -0.28
N TRP A 36 20.39 1.02 -1.18
CA TRP A 36 20.18 0.77 -2.61
C TRP A 36 19.67 -0.65 -2.86
N TRP A 37 20.31 -1.65 -2.27
CA TRP A 37 19.88 -3.04 -2.35
C TRP A 37 18.45 -3.24 -1.81
N ALA A 38 18.13 -2.63 -0.67
CA ALA A 38 16.82 -2.75 -0.06
C ALA A 38 15.73 -2.13 -0.96
N VAL A 39 16.00 -0.98 -1.58
CA VAL A 39 15.07 -0.34 -2.54
C VAL A 39 14.87 -1.22 -3.77
N THR A 40 15.93 -1.72 -4.39
CA THR A 40 15.85 -2.51 -5.63
C THR A 40 15.19 -3.87 -5.39
N THR A 41 15.39 -4.47 -4.22
CA THR A 41 14.74 -5.72 -3.81
C THR A 41 13.27 -5.53 -3.49
N MET A 42 12.93 -4.49 -2.70
CA MET A 42 11.54 -4.18 -2.35
C MET A 42 10.71 -3.81 -3.58
N THR A 43 11.31 -3.13 -4.56
CA THR A 43 10.67 -2.80 -5.84
C THR A 43 10.68 -3.95 -6.84
N THR A 44 11.23 -5.12 -6.48
CA THR A 44 11.37 -6.31 -7.32
C THR A 44 12.18 -6.09 -8.62
N VAL A 45 12.96 -5.01 -8.69
CA VAL A 45 13.87 -4.74 -9.82
C VAL A 45 15.04 -5.72 -9.78
N GLY A 46 15.65 -5.88 -8.61
CA GLY A 46 16.68 -6.89 -8.35
C GLY A 46 17.82 -6.89 -9.36
N TYR A 47 18.55 -5.77 -9.50
CA TYR A 47 19.70 -5.68 -10.41
C TYR A 47 20.75 -6.78 -10.20
N GLY A 48 20.85 -7.32 -8.97
CA GLY A 48 21.78 -8.40 -8.63
C GLY A 48 23.23 -7.94 -8.47
N ASP A 49 23.47 -6.63 -8.49
CA ASP A 49 24.75 -5.97 -8.23
C ASP A 49 25.22 -6.18 -6.79
N ARG A 50 24.27 -6.21 -5.86
CA ARG A 50 24.47 -6.42 -4.43
C ARG A 50 23.59 -7.58 -3.97
N PHE A 51 24.11 -8.49 -3.16
CA PHE A 51 23.31 -9.60 -2.64
C PHE A 51 23.85 -10.11 -1.29
N PRO A 52 22.98 -10.63 -0.40
CA PRO A 52 23.40 -11.34 0.79
C PRO A 52 24.22 -12.57 0.46
N VAL A 53 25.42 -12.69 1.03
CA VAL A 53 26.16 -13.96 1.03
C VAL A 53 25.91 -14.75 2.31
N THR A 54 25.53 -14.06 3.39
CA THR A 54 25.27 -14.70 4.69
C THR A 54 23.92 -15.41 4.76
N THR A 55 23.85 -16.47 5.57
CA THR A 55 22.60 -17.18 5.83
C THR A 55 21.56 -16.28 6.52
N GLU A 56 22.03 -15.41 7.42
CA GLU A 56 21.18 -14.43 8.12
C GLU A 56 20.65 -13.36 7.15
N GLY A 57 21.52 -12.81 6.29
CA GLY A 57 21.11 -11.85 5.26
C GLY A 57 20.08 -12.43 4.28
N ARG A 58 20.14 -13.73 3.98
CA ARG A 58 19.12 -14.41 3.17
C ARG A 58 17.75 -14.45 3.84
N LEU A 59 17.68 -14.66 5.15
CA LEU A 59 16.41 -14.61 5.90
C LEU A 59 15.79 -13.21 5.84
N ILE A 60 16.61 -12.18 6.05
CA ILE A 60 16.20 -10.77 5.94
C ILE A 60 15.71 -10.47 4.51
N ALA A 61 16.42 -10.94 3.49
CA ALA A 61 16.03 -10.78 2.09
C ALA A 61 14.67 -11.42 1.81
N SER A 62 14.40 -12.64 2.29
CA SER A 62 13.09 -13.27 2.13
C SER A 62 11.96 -12.49 2.83
N ALA A 63 12.20 -11.95 4.02
CA ALA A 63 11.21 -11.10 4.69
C ALA A 63 10.94 -9.81 3.89
N LEU A 64 11.98 -9.21 3.32
CA LEU A 64 11.86 -8.01 2.48
C LEU A 64 11.06 -8.29 1.20
N MET A 65 11.25 -9.45 0.57
CA MET A 65 10.47 -9.86 -0.60
C MET A 65 8.98 -9.98 -0.29
N LEU A 66 8.61 -10.56 0.86
CA LEU A 66 7.21 -10.63 1.32
C LEU A 66 6.62 -9.23 1.54
N ALA A 67 7.40 -8.32 2.12
CA ALA A 67 6.97 -6.93 2.29
C ALA A 67 6.73 -6.22 0.95
N GLY A 68 7.56 -6.47 -0.06
CA GLY A 68 7.37 -5.96 -1.43
C GLY A 68 6.06 -6.44 -2.07
N ILE A 69 5.72 -7.72 -1.93
CA ILE A 69 4.44 -8.27 -2.44
C ILE A 69 3.24 -7.64 -1.72
N ALA A 70 3.31 -7.50 -0.39
CA ALA A 70 2.26 -6.86 0.39
C ALA A 70 2.03 -5.41 -0.06
N LEU A 71 3.10 -4.68 -0.35
CA LEU A 71 3.02 -3.31 -0.87
C LEU A 71 2.28 -3.24 -2.21
N LEU A 72 2.64 -4.12 -3.16
CA LEU A 72 1.96 -4.17 -4.45
C LEU A 72 0.45 -4.40 -4.27
N GLY A 73 0.06 -5.30 -3.37
CA GLY A 73 -1.34 -5.53 -3.02
C GLY A 73 -2.05 -4.29 -2.47
N VAL A 74 -1.39 -3.51 -1.59
CA VAL A 74 -1.94 -2.25 -1.05
C VAL A 74 -2.11 -1.21 -2.16
N VAL A 75 -1.13 -1.07 -3.07
CA VAL A 75 -1.22 -0.14 -4.20
C VAL A 75 -2.38 -0.52 -5.12
N THR A 76 -2.53 -1.81 -5.45
CA THR A 76 -3.65 -2.31 -6.25
C THR A 76 -5.00 -2.04 -5.56
N ALA A 77 -5.11 -2.28 -4.26
CA ALA A 77 -6.33 -2.03 -3.49
C ALA A 77 -6.70 -0.53 -3.46
N ALA A 78 -5.70 0.35 -3.33
CA ALA A 78 -5.90 1.79 -3.39
C ALA A 78 -6.41 2.24 -4.77
N LEU A 79 -5.82 1.71 -5.85
CA LEU A 79 -6.27 1.97 -7.22
C LEU A 79 -7.70 1.47 -7.46
N ALA A 80 -8.03 0.27 -6.96
CA ALA A 80 -9.37 -0.29 -7.06
C ALA A 80 -10.42 0.57 -6.33
N SER A 81 -10.10 1.03 -5.12
CA SER A 81 -10.98 1.91 -4.35
C SER A 81 -11.25 3.22 -5.08
N TRP A 82 -10.20 3.83 -5.64
CA TRP A 82 -10.32 5.04 -6.47
C TRP A 82 -11.21 4.81 -7.70
N PHE A 83 -11.06 3.66 -8.36
CA PHE A 83 -11.86 3.31 -9.54
C PHE A 83 -13.34 3.10 -9.20
N VAL A 84 -13.62 2.36 -8.10
CA VAL A 84 -14.98 2.10 -7.63
C VAL A 84 -15.70 3.41 -7.25
N GLU A 85 -15.02 4.31 -6.54
CA GLU A 85 -15.59 5.61 -6.18
C GLU A 85 -15.93 6.44 -7.43
N ARG A 86 -15.06 6.42 -8.45
CA ARG A 86 -15.29 7.11 -9.73
C ARG A 86 -16.44 6.53 -10.57
N ILE A 87 -16.81 5.27 -10.36
CA ILE A 87 -17.96 4.62 -11.00
C ILE A 87 -19.24 4.88 -10.20
N GLY A 88 -19.18 4.80 -8.88
CA GLY A 88 -20.32 5.08 -7.99
C GLY A 88 -20.87 6.49 -8.16
N ASP A 89 -19.99 7.47 -8.39
CA ASP A 89 -20.36 8.88 -8.59
C ASP A 89 -21.17 9.13 -9.88
N ARG A 90 -21.12 8.20 -10.85
CA ARG A 90 -21.93 8.27 -12.09
C ARG A 90 -23.28 7.56 -11.99
N GLY A 91 -23.51 6.80 -10.91
CA GLY A 91 -24.75 6.03 -10.66
C GLY A 91 -25.77 6.75 -9.77
N GLY A 92 -25.44 7.90 -9.18
CA GLY A 92 -26.30 8.67 -8.26
C GLY A 92 -27.45 9.44 -8.91
N GLY A 93 -27.82 9.12 -10.16
CA GLY A 93 -28.96 9.69 -10.84
C GLY A 93 -30.11 8.70 -10.92
N ARG A 94 -31.14 8.90 -10.08
CA ARG A 94 -32.56 8.53 -10.26
C ARG A 94 -33.13 7.49 -9.28
N GLY A 95 -34.04 7.97 -8.43
CA GLY A 95 -34.88 7.19 -7.52
C GLY A 95 -35.61 8.08 -6.50
N THR A 96 -36.28 9.15 -6.95
CA THR A 96 -37.76 9.23 -6.91
C THR A 96 -38.36 9.25 -5.50
N ASN A 97 -38.26 10.39 -4.78
CA ASN A 97 -39.30 10.73 -3.81
C ASN A 97 -40.47 11.39 -4.56
N ARG A 98 -41.28 10.54 -5.19
CA ARG A 98 -42.64 10.88 -5.64
C ARG A 98 -43.61 10.56 -4.49
N SER A 99 -43.64 11.39 -3.47
CA SER A 99 -44.86 11.63 -2.69
C SER A 99 -45.58 12.79 -3.37
N THR A 100 -46.23 12.61 -4.52
CA THR A 100 -47.60 12.10 -4.63
C THR A 100 -48.42 12.29 -3.35
N GLY A 101 -49.40 13.20 -3.41
CA GLY A 101 -50.58 13.12 -2.54
C GLY A 101 -50.91 14.30 -1.63
N ALA A 102 -50.63 15.56 -1.99
CA ALA A 102 -51.36 16.68 -1.39
C ALA A 102 -52.75 16.82 -2.03
N TRP A 103 -53.66 15.89 -1.68
CA TRP A 103 -55.09 16.06 -1.95
C TRP A 103 -55.74 16.77 -0.76
N PRO A 104 -56.60 17.80 -0.97
CA PRO A 104 -57.22 18.52 0.12
C PRO A 104 -58.30 17.62 0.75
N ARG A 105 -58.11 17.26 2.02
CA ARG A 105 -59.19 16.68 2.83
C ARG A 105 -60.21 17.79 3.11
N SER A 106 -61.29 17.77 2.33
CA SER A 106 -62.59 18.22 2.80
C SER A 106 -62.93 17.48 4.09
N GLY A 107 -63.19 18.22 5.16
CA GLY A 107 -63.60 17.59 6.41
C GLY A 107 -63.33 18.46 7.63
N GLY A 108 -64.23 19.42 7.86
CA GLY A 108 -64.45 19.97 9.20
C GLY A 108 -64.08 21.44 9.34
N SER A 109 -65.08 22.31 9.22
CA SER A 109 -65.29 23.46 10.11
C SER A 109 -66.68 24.05 9.82
N CYS A 110 -67.66 23.65 10.62
CA CYS A 110 -68.70 24.58 11.06
C CYS A 110 -67.98 25.79 11.65
N VAL A 111 -68.15 26.95 11.04
CA VAL A 111 -67.95 28.23 11.72
C VAL A 111 -69.19 29.08 11.49
N ALA A 112 -69.56 29.77 12.57
CA ALA A 112 -70.80 30.46 12.85
C ALA A 112 -71.25 31.49 11.80
#